data_AF-A0A353QZA3-F1
#
_entry.id   AF-A0A353QZA3-F1
#
_cell.length_a   1.000
_cell.length_b   1.000
_cell.length_c   1.000
_cell.angle_alpha   90.00
_cell.angle_beta   90.00
_cell.angle_gamma   90.00
#
_symmetry.space_group_name_H-M   'P 1'
#
loop_
_entity.id
_entity.type
_entity.pdbx_description
1 polymer ?
#
loop_
_entity_poly.entity_id
_entity_poly.type
_entity_poly.pdbx_seq_one_letter_code
_entity_poly.pdbx_strand_id
1 'polypeptide(L)'
;MIMVSIGTFNWSSIRNLRSHPKSSSVVMLATVAVTVATHDLAMGVLTGVLLSGFFFAHKVGQILRITSLAEDEGHARTYTVFGQVFFASAERFINAFDYKEVIEQVRIDVSRAHFWDITAVSALDKVVLKFRREGTEVEVIGLNEASATLVDRFAIHDKDGADDFLLDH
;
A
#
# COMPACT_ATOMS: atom_id res chain seq x y z
N MET A 1 -25.20 38.82 2.15
CA MET A 1 -24.48 37.68 2.79
C MET A 1 -23.14 38.06 3.43
N ILE A 2 -22.59 39.26 3.19
CA ILE A 2 -21.23 39.66 3.60
C ILE A 2 -20.98 39.49 5.11
N MET A 3 -21.90 39.93 5.98
CA MET A 3 -21.73 39.81 7.44
C MET A 3 -21.64 38.35 7.93
N VAL A 4 -22.41 37.44 7.32
CA VAL A 4 -22.39 36.00 7.67
C VAL A 4 -21.12 35.34 7.13
N SER A 5 -20.72 35.65 5.90
CA SER A 5 -19.51 35.09 5.28
C SER A 5 -18.23 35.42 6.06
N ILE A 6 -18.14 36.61 6.67
CA ILE A 6 -17.01 37.00 7.52
C ILE A 6 -16.95 36.16 8.80
N GLY A 7 -18.11 35.77 9.36
CA GLY A 7 -18.20 34.93 10.56
C GLY A 7 -17.97 33.43 10.29
N THR A 8 -18.35 32.93 9.11
CA THR A 8 -18.12 31.53 8.72
C THR A 8 -16.67 31.27 8.29
N PHE A 9 -16.00 32.28 7.74
CA PHE A 9 -14.62 32.13 7.29
C PHE A 9 -13.65 32.07 8.48
N ASN A 10 -13.03 30.91 8.69
CA ASN A 10 -12.04 30.76 9.74
C ASN A 10 -10.68 31.35 9.31
N TRP A 11 -10.47 32.62 9.62
CA TRP A 11 -9.23 33.34 9.33
C TRP A 11 -7.97 32.72 9.99
N SER A 12 -8.14 31.95 11.08
CA SER A 12 -7.02 31.24 11.71
C SER A 12 -6.45 30.13 10.82
N SER A 13 -7.25 29.56 9.92
CA SER A 13 -6.81 28.50 8.99
C SER A 13 -5.71 28.98 8.03
N ILE A 14 -5.74 30.25 7.61
CA ILE A 14 -4.68 30.83 6.75
C ILE A 14 -3.38 30.99 7.53
N ARG A 15 -3.46 31.37 8.82
CA ARG A 15 -2.28 31.55 9.68
C ARG A 15 -1.66 30.22 10.09
N ASN A 16 -2.51 29.21 10.30
CA ASN A 16 -2.13 27.85 10.71
C ASN A 16 -1.79 26.93 9.52
N LEU A 17 -1.85 27.43 8.28
CA LEU A 17 -1.59 26.65 7.07
C LEU A 17 -0.21 25.98 7.05
N ARG A 18 0.76 26.61 7.74
CA ARG A 18 2.15 26.16 7.85
C ARG A 18 2.38 25.16 8.99
N SER A 19 1.47 25.09 9.97
CA SER A 19 1.53 24.13 11.09
C SER A 19 0.72 22.86 10.84
N HIS A 20 -0.23 22.88 9.90
CA HIS A 20 -0.99 21.68 9.50
C HIS A 20 -0.16 20.73 8.62
N PRO A 21 -0.47 19.42 8.64
CA PRO A 21 0.09 18.47 7.69
C PRO A 21 -0.11 18.96 6.25
N LYS A 22 0.96 18.90 5.43
CA LYS A 22 0.95 19.43 4.05
C LYS A 22 -0.23 18.88 3.23
N SER A 23 -0.57 17.60 3.39
CA SER A 23 -1.71 16.97 2.72
C SER A 23 -3.04 17.62 3.08
N SER A 24 -3.30 17.89 4.35
CA SER A 24 -4.53 18.55 4.81
C SER A 24 -4.65 19.99 4.30
N SER A 25 -3.54 20.74 4.29
CA SER A 25 -3.51 22.10 3.73
C SER A 25 -3.78 22.11 2.23
N VAL A 26 -3.23 21.14 1.47
CA VAL A 26 -3.49 20.99 0.03
C VAL A 26 -4.96 20.69 -0.25
N VAL A 27 -5.57 19.75 0.48
CA VAL A 27 -7.00 19.43 0.33
C VAL A 27 -7.84 20.69 0.56
N MET A 28 -7.61 21.42 1.65
CA MET A 28 -8.40 22.61 1.97
C MET A 28 -8.25 23.72 0.93
N LEU A 29 -7.03 23.97 0.42
CA LEU A 29 -6.82 24.94 -0.63
C LEU A 29 -7.50 24.52 -1.94
N ALA A 30 -7.42 23.24 -2.31
CA ALA A 30 -8.02 22.72 -3.52
C ALA A 30 -9.56 22.81 -3.48
N THR A 31 -10.19 22.47 -2.35
CA THR A 31 -11.66 22.58 -2.22
C THR A 31 -12.14 24.02 -2.33
N VAL A 32 -11.44 24.96 -1.69
CA VAL A 32 -11.77 26.39 -1.77
C VAL A 32 -11.56 26.89 -3.20
N ALA A 33 -10.44 26.56 -3.83
CA ALA A 33 -10.13 26.99 -5.20
C ALA A 33 -11.18 26.49 -6.21
N VAL A 34 -11.55 25.20 -6.14
CA VAL A 34 -12.58 24.64 -7.02
C VAL A 34 -13.93 25.29 -6.75
N THR A 35 -14.37 25.39 -5.49
CA THR A 35 -15.66 26.01 -5.13
C THR A 35 -15.77 27.44 -5.65
N VAL A 36 -14.71 28.23 -5.52
CA VAL A 36 -14.69 29.63 -5.96
C VAL A 36 -14.63 29.74 -7.48
N ALA A 37 -13.86 28.88 -8.16
CA ALA A 37 -13.74 28.91 -9.61
C ALA A 37 -15.03 28.44 -10.31
N THR A 38 -15.64 27.37 -9.82
CA THR A 38 -16.86 26.79 -10.42
C THR A 38 -18.15 27.44 -9.89
N HIS A 39 -18.05 28.24 -8.82
CA HIS A 39 -19.22 28.76 -8.08
C HIS A 39 -20.16 27.63 -7.59
N ASP A 40 -19.63 26.42 -7.45
CA ASP A 40 -20.38 25.22 -7.09
C ASP A 40 -19.71 24.53 -5.90
N LEU A 41 -20.42 24.53 -4.78
CA LEU A 41 -19.99 23.87 -3.54
C LEU A 41 -19.88 22.35 -3.71
N ALA A 42 -20.73 21.73 -4.52
CA ALA A 42 -20.71 20.28 -4.73
C ALA A 42 -19.40 19.82 -5.39
N MET A 43 -18.92 20.57 -6.39
CA MET A 43 -17.64 20.30 -7.06
C MET A 43 -16.45 20.45 -6.11
N GLY A 44 -16.50 21.45 -5.22
CA GLY A 44 -15.50 21.63 -4.17
C GLY A 44 -15.48 20.47 -3.17
N VAL A 45 -16.66 20.04 -2.69
CA VAL A 45 -16.79 18.89 -1.77
C VAL A 45 -16.30 17.62 -2.43
N LEU A 46 -16.70 17.34 -3.68
CA LEU A 46 -16.27 16.14 -4.42
C LEU A 46 -14.74 16.08 -4.53
N THR A 47 -14.13 17.19 -4.93
CA THR A 47 -12.67 17.30 -5.04
C THR A 47 -11.99 17.06 -3.69
N GLY A 48 -12.56 17.60 -2.60
CA GLY A 48 -12.05 17.41 -1.25
C GLY A 48 -12.08 15.96 -0.79
N VAL A 49 -13.18 15.26 -1.04
CA VAL A 49 -13.35 13.84 -0.70
C VAL A 49 -12.36 12.98 -1.49
N LEU A 50 -12.23 13.21 -2.80
CA LEU A 50 -11.30 12.46 -3.65
C LEU A 50 -9.84 12.65 -3.22
N LEU A 51 -9.40 13.90 -3.03
CA LEU A 51 -8.04 14.18 -2.59
C LEU A 51 -7.77 13.64 -1.18
N SER A 52 -8.72 13.76 -0.26
CA SER A 52 -8.59 13.21 1.09
C SER A 52 -8.45 11.69 1.06
N GLY A 53 -9.28 11.01 0.26
CA GLY A 53 -9.20 9.56 0.07
C GLY A 53 -7.86 9.12 -0.51
N PHE A 54 -7.35 9.84 -1.51
CA PHE A 54 -6.03 9.58 -2.09
C PHE A 54 -4.89 9.74 -1.07
N PHE A 55 -4.84 10.86 -0.34
CA PHE A 55 -3.81 11.07 0.68
C PHE A 55 -3.93 10.07 1.84
N PHE A 56 -5.15 9.68 2.19
CA PHE A 56 -5.39 8.65 3.21
C PHE A 56 -4.83 7.29 2.76
N ALA A 57 -5.16 6.85 1.53
CA ALA A 57 -4.61 5.63 0.95
C ALA A 57 -3.07 5.67 0.91
N HIS A 58 -2.48 6.79 0.50
CA HIS A 58 -1.03 6.96 0.51
C HIS A 58 -0.45 6.84 1.94
N LYS A 59 -1.07 7.47 2.94
CA LYS A 59 -0.63 7.40 4.34
C LYS A 59 -0.71 5.98 4.90
N VAL A 60 -1.76 5.23 4.57
CA VAL A 60 -1.87 3.81 4.95
C VAL A 60 -0.80 2.97 4.26
N GLY A 61 -0.47 3.27 3.01
CA GLY A 61 0.65 2.65 2.28
C GLY A 61 2.02 2.88 2.92
N GLN A 62 2.16 3.91 3.77
CA GLN A 62 3.41 4.16 4.47
C GLN A 62 3.64 3.28 5.71
N ILE A 63 2.63 2.50 6.14
CA ILE A 63 2.69 1.61 7.30
C ILE A 63 3.51 0.33 6.99
N LEU A 64 3.98 0.16 5.75
CA LEU A 64 4.92 -0.90 5.41
C LEU A 64 6.29 -0.66 6.05
N ARG A 65 6.71 -1.54 6.96
CA ARG A 65 8.05 -1.52 7.55
C ARG A 65 8.75 -2.83 7.25
N ILE A 66 9.95 -2.75 6.71
CA ILE A 66 10.79 -3.92 6.41
C ILE A 66 12.05 -3.76 7.25
N THR A 67 12.41 -4.80 8.00
CA THR A 67 13.63 -4.85 8.80
C THR A 67 14.50 -5.96 8.25
N SER A 68 15.79 -5.70 8.11
CA SER A 68 16.79 -6.68 7.66
C SER A 68 17.71 -7.04 8.83
N LEU A 69 17.92 -8.32 9.06
CA LEU A 69 18.90 -8.87 9.99
C LEU A 69 19.86 -9.77 9.23
N ALA A 70 21.16 -9.53 9.38
CA ALA A 70 22.18 -10.42 8.86
C ALA A 70 22.32 -11.62 9.81
N GLU A 71 22.34 -12.82 9.25
CA GLU A 71 22.51 -14.10 9.94
C GLU A 71 23.71 -14.84 9.34
N ASP A 72 24.16 -15.90 10.01
CA ASP A 72 25.27 -16.75 9.56
C ASP A 72 26.53 -15.98 9.13
N GLU A 73 27.02 -15.09 10.00
CA GLU A 73 28.21 -14.26 9.77
C GLU A 73 28.17 -13.39 8.49
N GLY A 74 26.98 -13.21 7.90
CA GLY A 74 26.76 -12.44 6.67
C GLY A 74 26.47 -13.29 5.43
N HIS A 75 26.42 -14.61 5.54
CA HIS A 75 26.04 -15.51 4.42
C HIS A 75 24.54 -15.58 4.19
N ALA A 76 23.73 -15.26 5.22
CA ALA A 76 22.28 -15.25 5.14
C ALA A 76 21.69 -13.89 5.56
N ARG A 77 20.54 -13.53 4.99
CA ARG A 77 19.77 -12.35 5.41
C ARG A 77 18.30 -12.64 5.58
N THR A 78 17.78 -12.28 6.74
CA THR A 78 16.36 -12.37 7.06
C THR A 78 15.71 -11.00 6.95
N TYR A 79 14.73 -10.88 6.07
CA TYR A 79 13.87 -9.72 5.91
C TYR A 79 12.53 -9.98 6.58
N THR A 80 12.22 -9.25 7.65
CA THR A 80 10.91 -9.30 8.29
C THR A 80 10.05 -8.14 7.79
N VAL A 81 8.92 -8.49 7.19
CA VAL A 81 7.95 -7.55 6.62
C VAL A 81 6.81 -7.34 7.60
N PHE A 82 6.48 -6.08 7.87
CA PHE A 82 5.39 -5.67 8.74
C PHE A 82 4.42 -4.74 8.02
N GLY A 83 3.13 -4.94 8.27
CA GLY A 83 2.07 -4.02 7.85
C GLY A 83 1.40 -4.42 6.54
N GLN A 84 0.94 -3.42 5.79
CA GLN A 84 0.02 -3.62 4.66
C GLN A 84 0.73 -3.52 3.31
N VAL A 85 0.69 -4.61 2.53
CA VAL A 85 1.16 -4.65 1.15
C VAL A 85 -0.04 -4.62 0.20
N PHE A 86 -0.12 -3.56 -0.61
CA PHE A 86 -1.17 -3.35 -1.60
C PHE A 86 -0.62 -2.50 -2.75
N PHE A 87 -1.43 -2.21 -3.77
CA PHE A 87 -1.00 -1.53 -4.99
C PHE A 87 -0.19 -0.24 -4.75
N ALA A 88 -0.55 0.54 -3.73
CA ALA A 88 0.14 1.81 -3.45
C ALA A 88 1.48 1.64 -2.71
N SER A 89 1.71 0.48 -2.07
CA SER A 89 2.96 0.16 -1.36
C SER A 89 3.83 -0.87 -2.07
N ALA A 90 3.34 -1.49 -3.16
CA ALA A 90 4.04 -2.51 -3.95
C ALA A 90 5.41 -2.07 -4.47
N GLU A 91 5.52 -0.85 -5.01
CA GLU A 91 6.80 -0.34 -5.52
C GLU A 91 7.82 -0.11 -4.39
N ARG A 92 7.36 0.45 -3.26
CA ARG A 92 8.19 0.65 -2.07
C ARG A 92 8.61 -0.69 -1.47
N PHE A 93 7.75 -1.70 -1.50
CA PHE A 93 8.07 -3.06 -1.09
C PHE A 93 9.24 -3.61 -1.92
N ILE A 94 9.16 -3.54 -3.25
CA ILE A 94 10.24 -4.00 -4.14
C ILE A 94 11.54 -3.25 -3.87
N ASN A 95 11.48 -1.92 -3.71
CA ASN A 95 12.68 -1.10 -3.56
C ASN A 95 13.30 -1.14 -2.15
N ALA A 96 12.67 -1.81 -1.18
CA ALA A 96 13.18 -1.91 0.18
C ALA A 96 14.21 -3.02 0.38
N PHE A 97 14.36 -3.92 -0.58
CA PHE A 97 15.32 -5.02 -0.53
C PHE A 97 16.64 -4.61 -1.20
N ASP A 98 17.76 -5.01 -0.60
CA ASP A 98 19.07 -4.86 -1.24
C ASP A 98 19.38 -6.09 -2.09
N TYR A 99 19.35 -5.91 -3.40
CA TYR A 99 19.64 -6.96 -4.38
C TYR A 99 21.12 -7.05 -4.76
N LYS A 100 21.96 -6.08 -4.34
CA LYS A 100 23.37 -6.01 -4.74
C LYS A 100 24.30 -6.68 -3.73
N GLU A 101 23.79 -6.96 -2.54
CA GLU A 101 24.51 -7.70 -1.52
C GLU A 101 24.70 -9.15 -1.96
N VAL A 102 25.94 -9.64 -1.93
CA VAL A 102 26.27 -11.01 -2.32
C VAL A 102 26.03 -11.92 -1.13
N ILE A 103 24.86 -12.56 -1.11
CA ILE A 103 24.43 -13.50 -0.06
C ILE A 103 23.92 -14.79 -0.71
N GLU A 104 24.15 -15.90 -0.02
CA GLU A 104 23.79 -17.24 -0.51
C GLU A 104 22.30 -17.51 -0.27
N GLN A 105 21.79 -17.09 0.89
CA GLN A 105 20.41 -17.34 1.29
C GLN A 105 19.69 -16.07 1.77
N VAL A 106 18.47 -15.88 1.30
CA VAL A 106 17.55 -14.82 1.74
C VAL A 106 16.28 -15.45 2.28
N ARG A 107 15.92 -15.11 3.51
CA ARG A 107 14.62 -15.45 4.11
C ARG A 107 13.73 -14.22 4.13
N ILE A 108 12.54 -14.30 3.56
CA ILE A 108 11.53 -13.24 3.58
C ILE A 108 10.39 -13.71 4.49
N ASP A 109 10.36 -13.20 5.70
CA ASP A 109 9.28 -13.44 6.66
C ASP A 109 8.16 -12.43 6.43
N VAL A 110 7.03 -12.93 5.93
CA VAL A 110 5.81 -12.17 5.69
C VAL A 110 4.69 -12.53 6.67
N SER A 111 4.96 -13.30 7.73
CA SER A 111 3.94 -13.70 8.73
C SER A 111 3.20 -12.52 9.37
N ARG A 112 3.86 -11.35 9.48
CA ARG A 112 3.30 -10.11 10.05
C ARG A 112 2.93 -9.07 8.99
N ALA A 113 2.86 -9.48 7.73
CA ALA A 113 2.41 -8.67 6.62
C ALA A 113 1.07 -9.18 6.11
N HIS A 114 0.22 -8.28 5.59
CA HIS A 114 -0.99 -8.68 4.90
C HIS A 114 -0.98 -8.19 3.46
N PHE A 115 -1.31 -9.10 2.55
CA PHE A 115 -1.40 -8.85 1.12
C PHE A 115 -2.88 -8.64 0.75
N TRP A 116 -3.21 -7.44 0.28
CA TRP A 116 -4.61 -7.05 0.04
C TRP A 116 -5.08 -7.20 -1.40
N ASP A 117 -4.17 -7.30 -2.36
CA ASP A 117 -4.48 -7.38 -3.79
C ASP A 117 -3.46 -8.21 -4.58
N ILE A 118 -3.81 -8.51 -5.84
CA ILE A 118 -2.95 -9.26 -6.77
C ILE A 118 -1.63 -8.52 -7.03
N THR A 119 -1.64 -7.18 -6.98
CA THR A 119 -0.44 -6.35 -7.18
C THR A 119 0.58 -6.60 -6.09
N ALA A 120 0.15 -6.78 -4.85
CA ALA A 120 0.99 -7.11 -3.71
C ALA A 120 1.68 -8.47 -3.90
N VAL A 121 0.93 -9.49 -4.32
CA VAL A 121 1.48 -10.83 -4.59
C VAL A 121 2.48 -10.77 -5.73
N SER A 122 2.13 -10.09 -6.83
CA SER A 122 3.03 -9.87 -7.96
C SER A 122 4.31 -9.10 -7.57
N ALA A 123 4.24 -8.24 -6.55
CA ALA A 123 5.40 -7.53 -6.03
C ALA A 123 6.36 -8.48 -5.30
N LEU A 124 5.83 -9.42 -4.51
CA LEU A 124 6.61 -10.47 -3.87
C LEU A 124 7.28 -11.37 -4.92
N ASP A 125 6.55 -11.81 -5.93
CA ASP A 125 7.11 -12.63 -7.02
C ASP A 125 8.27 -11.91 -7.72
N LYS A 126 8.13 -10.61 -7.98
CA LYS A 126 9.21 -9.79 -8.54
C LYS A 126 10.45 -9.73 -7.64
N VAL A 127 10.27 -9.61 -6.32
CA VAL A 127 11.38 -9.62 -5.35
C VAL A 127 12.11 -10.97 -5.40
N VAL A 128 11.35 -12.08 -5.32
CA VAL A 128 11.90 -13.45 -5.36
C VAL A 128 12.65 -13.70 -6.67
N LEU A 129 12.07 -13.32 -7.80
CA LEU A 129 12.70 -13.47 -9.11
C LEU A 129 13.98 -12.63 -9.26
N LYS A 130 14.02 -11.42 -8.69
CA LYS A 130 15.23 -10.59 -8.70
C LYS A 130 16.37 -11.25 -7.92
N PHE A 131 16.11 -11.71 -6.70
CA PHE A 131 17.13 -12.41 -5.92
C PHE A 131 17.62 -13.70 -6.60
N ARG A 132 16.71 -14.50 -7.16
CA ARG A 132 17.07 -15.72 -7.89
C ARG A 132 17.92 -15.44 -9.13
N ARG A 133 17.74 -14.29 -9.80
CA ARG A 133 18.57 -13.88 -10.94
C ARG A 133 20.00 -13.54 -10.54
N GLU A 134 20.19 -13.05 -9.32
CA GLU A 134 21.51 -12.78 -8.74
C GLU A 134 22.15 -14.06 -8.15
N GLY A 135 21.48 -15.22 -8.25
CA GLY A 135 22.00 -16.51 -7.79
C GLY A 135 21.75 -16.81 -6.31
N THR A 136 20.97 -15.98 -5.62
CA THR A 136 20.62 -16.16 -4.21
C THR A 136 19.41 -17.09 -4.05
N GLU A 137 19.51 -18.04 -3.12
CA GLU A 137 18.38 -18.88 -2.73
C GLU A 137 17.38 -18.09 -1.88
N VAL A 138 16.08 -18.19 -2.20
CA VAL A 138 15.04 -17.40 -1.53
C VAL A 138 14.00 -18.31 -0.91
N GLU A 139 13.79 -18.14 0.40
CA GLU A 139 12.75 -18.78 1.18
C GLU A 139 11.73 -17.74 1.64
N VAL A 140 10.43 -18.03 1.47
CA VAL A 140 9.35 -17.15 1.90
C VAL A 140 8.57 -17.84 3.03
N ILE A 141 8.48 -17.17 4.18
CA ILE A 141 7.86 -17.71 5.40
C ILE A 141 6.55 -16.96 5.68
N GLY A 142 5.49 -17.69 6.04
CA GLY A 142 4.22 -17.10 6.48
C GLY A 142 3.31 -16.61 5.35
N LEU A 143 3.56 -16.99 4.10
CA LEU A 143 2.76 -16.55 2.95
C LEU A 143 1.28 -16.96 3.07
N ASN A 144 1.00 -18.11 3.67
CA ASN A 144 -0.37 -18.61 3.83
C ASN A 144 -1.22 -17.70 4.75
N GLU A 145 -0.65 -17.27 5.88
CA GLU A 145 -1.30 -16.33 6.80
C GLU A 145 -1.39 -14.92 6.21
N ALA A 146 -0.34 -14.49 5.51
CA ALA A 146 -0.24 -13.19 4.86
C ALA A 146 -1.21 -13.03 3.67
N SER A 147 -1.49 -14.13 2.98
CA SER A 147 -2.37 -14.20 1.80
C SER A 147 -3.76 -14.73 2.11
N ALA A 148 -4.05 -15.12 3.36
CA ALA A 148 -5.36 -15.66 3.76
C ALA A 148 -6.52 -14.75 3.32
N THR A 149 -6.32 -13.43 3.39
CA THR A 149 -7.32 -12.43 2.97
C THR A 149 -7.65 -12.45 1.47
N LEU A 150 -6.71 -12.91 0.62
CA LEU A 150 -6.89 -13.10 -0.82
C LEU A 150 -7.39 -14.51 -1.15
N VAL A 151 -6.80 -15.54 -0.53
CA VAL A 151 -7.16 -16.95 -0.74
C VAL A 151 -8.61 -17.21 -0.32
N ASP A 152 -9.09 -16.65 0.79
CA ASP A 152 -10.49 -16.83 1.20
C ASP A 152 -11.50 -16.20 0.21
N ARG A 153 -11.10 -15.17 -0.54
CA ARG A 153 -12.03 -14.49 -1.46
C ARG A 153 -12.05 -15.11 -2.86
N PHE A 154 -10.93 -15.67 -3.30
CA PHE A 154 -10.81 -16.30 -4.63
C PHE A 154 -10.97 -17.83 -4.60
N ALA A 155 -10.65 -18.52 -3.50
CA ALA A 155 -10.73 -19.99 -3.43
C ALA A 155 -12.17 -20.53 -3.23
N ILE A 156 -13.13 -19.69 -2.83
CA ILE A 156 -14.54 -20.11 -2.71
C ILE A 156 -15.23 -20.15 -4.09
N HIS A 157 -14.77 -19.38 -5.08
CA HIS A 157 -15.39 -19.33 -6.41
C HIS A 157 -14.83 -20.33 -7.43
N ASP A 158 -13.81 -21.11 -7.08
CA ASP A 158 -13.19 -22.11 -7.97
C ASP A 158 -13.62 -23.56 -7.64
N LYS A 159 -14.62 -23.73 -6.76
CA LYS A 159 -15.15 -25.06 -6.37
C LYS A 159 -16.55 -25.39 -6.91
N ASP A 160 -17.18 -24.49 -7.67
CA ASP A 160 -18.53 -24.71 -8.21
C ASP A 160 -18.54 -25.17 -9.69
N GLY A 161 -17.37 -25.50 -10.28
CA GLY A 161 -17.26 -25.84 -11.70
C GLY A 161 -16.44 -27.07 -12.08
N ALA A 162 -15.92 -27.83 -11.12
CA ALA A 162 -14.95 -28.90 -11.38
C ALA A 162 -15.51 -30.34 -11.26
N ASP A 163 -16.84 -30.52 -11.29
CA ASP A 163 -17.46 -31.85 -11.16
C ASP A 163 -18.05 -32.44 -12.46
N ASP A 164 -17.90 -31.80 -13.63
CA ASP A 164 -18.57 -32.28 -14.86
C ASP A 164 -17.65 -32.87 -15.95
N PHE A 165 -16.41 -33.25 -15.61
CA PHE A 165 -15.45 -33.83 -16.59
C PHE A 165 -14.98 -35.27 -16.30
N LEU A 166 -15.64 -36.01 -15.41
CA LEU A 166 -15.27 -37.39 -15.09
C LEU A 166 -16.41 -38.41 -15.14
N LEU A 167 -17.25 -38.36 -16.18
CA LEU A 167 -18.11 -39.49 -16.55
C LEU A 167 -18.25 -39.60 -18.07
N ASP A 168 -17.18 -40.07 -18.73
CA ASP A 168 -17.32 -40.80 -19.99
C ASP A 168 -16.27 -41.93 -20.05
N HIS A 169 -16.66 -43.06 -19.45
CA HIS A 169 -16.14 -44.40 -19.72
C HIS A 169 -17.27 -45.42 -19.51
#